data_AF-A0A523Z5R4-F1
#
_entry.id   AF-A0A523Z5R4-F1
#
_cell.length_a   1.000
_cell.length_b   1.000
_cell.length_c   1.000
_cell.angle_alpha   90.00
_cell.angle_beta   90.00
_cell.angle_gamma   90.00
#
_symmetry.space_group_name_H-M   'P 1'
#
loop_
_entity.id
_entity.type
_entity.pdbx_description
1 polymer ?
#
loop_
_entity_poly.entity_id
_entity_poly.type
_entity_poly.pdbx_seq_one_letter_code
_entity_poly.pdbx_strand_id
1 'polypeptide(L)'
;MKIVVQILPDEAEQVLYDLNIDDFTVDEDIYYYFRDEVFIKEMEKYIQNKIPGKLKDTKNCSDAENVNRMYDNQELIVHYYPEYNKIRDKFYLYKGKIYSYEFLGFQNVGNEIQLVKHDMQDLLKLLNYRPKSTFKMLINKLFKR
;
A
#
# COMPACT_ATOMS: atom_id res chain seq x y z
N MET A 1 -16.72 6.09 -5.86
CA MET A 1 -16.43 4.91 -6.69
C MET A 1 -15.08 4.38 -6.26
N LYS A 2 -15.01 3.11 -5.82
CA LYS A 2 -13.74 2.48 -5.42
C LYS A 2 -13.11 1.89 -6.67
N ILE A 3 -11.93 2.37 -7.06
CA ILE A 3 -11.20 1.79 -8.19
C ILE A 3 -10.02 1.01 -7.62
N VAL A 4 -9.96 -0.29 -7.86
CA VAL A 4 -8.82 -1.15 -7.54
C VAL A 4 -7.75 -0.98 -8.61
N VAL A 5 -6.52 -0.71 -8.20
CA VAL A 5 -5.37 -0.55 -9.09
C VAL A 5 -4.58 -1.86 -9.12
N GLN A 6 -4.33 -2.40 -10.31
CA GLN A 6 -3.66 -3.69 -10.50
C GLN A 6 -2.48 -3.57 -11.48
N ILE A 7 -1.53 -4.51 -11.38
CA ILE A 7 -0.41 -4.65 -12.33
C ILE A 7 -0.90 -5.23 -13.67
N LEU A 8 -1.70 -6.29 -13.60
CA LEU A 8 -2.25 -6.98 -14.77
C LEU A 8 -3.74 -7.27 -14.55
N PRO A 9 -4.54 -7.40 -15.62
CA PRO A 9 -5.89 -7.90 -15.51
C PRO A 9 -5.87 -9.32 -14.94
N ASP A 10 -6.37 -9.50 -13.72
CA ASP A 10 -6.56 -10.81 -13.10
C ASP A 10 -8.03 -11.20 -13.17
N GLU A 11 -8.39 -12.02 -14.17
CA GLU A 11 -9.75 -12.52 -14.37
C GLU A 11 -10.26 -13.34 -13.16
N ALA A 12 -9.36 -13.95 -12.37
CA ALA A 12 -9.75 -14.69 -11.17
C ALA A 12 -10.08 -13.74 -10.01
N GLU A 13 -9.33 -12.65 -9.80
CA GLU A 13 -9.70 -11.61 -8.81
C GLU A 13 -11.02 -10.93 -9.18
N GLN A 14 -11.27 -10.68 -10.47
CA GLN A 14 -12.53 -10.09 -10.94
C GLN A 14 -13.75 -10.93 -10.57
N VAL A 15 -13.63 -12.27 -10.67
CA VAL A 15 -14.71 -13.20 -10.31
C VAL A 15 -14.82 -13.42 -8.79
N LEU A 16 -13.70 -13.43 -8.07
CA LEU A 16 -13.68 -13.76 -6.63
C LEU A 16 -14.20 -12.64 -5.72
N TYR A 17 -14.12 -11.38 -6.16
CA TYR A 17 -14.50 -10.21 -5.34
C TYR A 17 -15.83 -9.55 -5.75
N ASP A 18 -16.55 -10.09 -6.73
CA ASP A 18 -17.85 -9.57 -7.21
C ASP A 18 -17.77 -8.07 -7.61
N LEU A 19 -16.68 -7.69 -8.30
CA LEU A 19 -16.38 -6.32 -8.72
C LEU A 19 -16.61 -6.18 -10.24
N ASN A 20 -17.20 -5.07 -10.69
CA ASN A 20 -17.36 -4.82 -12.13
C ASN A 20 -16.02 -4.44 -12.76
N ILE A 21 -15.85 -4.71 -14.06
CA ILE A 21 -14.61 -4.37 -14.79
C ILE A 21 -14.28 -2.87 -14.74
N ASP A 22 -15.31 -2.02 -14.61
CA ASP A 22 -15.19 -0.56 -14.44
C ASP A 22 -14.66 -0.15 -13.06
N ASP A 23 -14.65 -1.06 -12.08
CA ASP A 23 -14.08 -0.86 -10.74
C ASP A 23 -12.57 -1.13 -10.71
N PHE A 24 -11.94 -1.43 -11.85
CA PHE A 24 -10.50 -1.67 -11.95
C PHE A 24 -9.78 -0.65 -12.84
N THR A 25 -8.51 -0.41 -12.55
CA THR A 25 -7.61 0.33 -13.43
C THR A 25 -6.26 -0.36 -13.43
N VAL A 26 -5.75 -0.64 -14.63
CA VAL A 26 -4.40 -1.19 -14.81
C VAL A 26 -3.42 -0.02 -14.86
N ASP A 27 -2.58 0.10 -13.83
CA ASP A 27 -1.55 1.15 -13.72
C ASP A 27 -0.37 0.59 -12.91
N GLU A 28 0.51 -0.12 -13.62
CA GLU A 28 1.69 -0.79 -13.07
C GLU A 28 2.60 0.18 -12.31
N ASP A 29 2.84 1.37 -12.87
CA ASP A 29 3.71 2.39 -12.27
C ASP A 29 3.17 2.84 -10.90
N ILE A 30 1.87 3.13 -10.81
CA ILE A 30 1.25 3.50 -9.55
C ILE A 30 1.29 2.34 -8.58
N TYR A 31 0.99 1.13 -9.05
CA TYR A 31 1.02 -0.05 -8.19
C TYR A 31 2.42 -0.28 -7.60
N TYR A 32 3.46 -0.33 -8.44
CA TYR A 32 4.83 -0.56 -8.00
C TYR A 32 5.35 0.56 -7.09
N TYR A 33 4.98 1.81 -7.36
CA TYR A 33 5.26 2.89 -6.41
C TYR A 33 4.68 2.61 -5.02
N PHE A 34 3.41 2.19 -4.94
CA PHE A 34 2.78 1.89 -3.65
C PHE A 34 3.32 0.62 -2.99
N ARG A 35 3.65 -0.41 -3.75
CA ARG A 35 4.26 -1.63 -3.22
C ARG A 35 5.66 -1.35 -2.69
N ASP A 36 6.52 -0.77 -3.53
CA ASP A 36 7.96 -0.73 -3.26
C ASP A 36 8.33 0.49 -2.41
N GLU A 37 7.85 1.68 -2.77
CA GLU A 37 8.24 2.93 -2.12
C GLU A 37 7.44 3.25 -0.86
N VAL A 38 6.16 2.83 -0.83
CA VAL A 38 5.29 3.08 0.32
C VAL A 38 5.26 1.88 1.25
N PHE A 39 4.82 0.71 0.78
CA PHE A 39 4.63 -0.43 1.66
C PHE A 39 5.95 -1.05 2.14
N ILE A 40 6.81 -1.52 1.23
CA ILE A 40 8.05 -2.23 1.58
C ILE A 40 8.97 -1.33 2.40
N LYS A 41 9.30 -0.14 1.90
CA LYS A 41 10.22 0.78 2.61
C LYS A 41 9.72 1.20 3.98
N GLU A 42 8.44 1.50 4.15
CA GLU A 42 7.90 1.86 5.47
C GLU A 42 7.89 0.65 6.42
N MET A 43 7.59 -0.55 5.93
CA MET A 43 7.66 -1.78 6.69
C MET A 43 9.08 -2.08 7.16
N GLU A 44 10.07 -2.01 6.26
CA GLU A 44 11.48 -2.22 6.60
C GLU A 44 11.94 -1.21 7.65
N LYS A 45 11.61 0.07 7.47
CA LYS A 45 11.93 1.10 8.46
C LYS A 45 11.27 0.80 9.81
N TYR A 46 10.01 0.36 9.83
CA TYR A 46 9.31 -0.02 11.05
C TYR A 46 10.01 -1.19 11.76
N ILE A 47 10.32 -2.26 11.03
CA ILE A 47 10.98 -3.46 11.57
C ILE A 47 12.38 -3.10 12.09
N GLN A 48 13.17 -2.35 11.33
CA GLN A 48 14.51 -1.93 11.74
C GLN A 48 14.50 -1.12 13.03
N ASN A 49 13.48 -0.28 13.24
CA ASN A 49 13.33 0.48 14.48
C ASN A 49 12.93 -0.42 15.67
N LYS A 50 12.19 -1.51 15.44
CA LYS A 50 11.77 -2.46 16.46
C LYS A 50 12.87 -3.45 16.84
N ILE A 51 13.57 -3.97 15.83
CA ILE A 51 14.60 -5.01 15.96
C ILE A 51 15.81 -4.68 15.07
N PRO A 52 16.68 -3.73 15.48
CA PRO A 52 17.82 -3.30 14.69
C PRO A 52 18.72 -4.45 14.27
N GLY A 53 19.05 -4.53 12.98
CA GLY A 53 20.02 -5.49 12.43
C GLY A 53 19.45 -6.87 12.12
N LYS A 54 18.14 -7.08 12.29
CA LYS A 54 17.47 -8.33 11.88
C LYS A 54 16.99 -8.34 10.44
N LEU A 55 16.85 -7.18 9.80
CA LEU A 55 16.63 -7.12 8.36
C LEU A 55 17.92 -7.41 7.61
N LYS A 56 17.84 -8.18 6.53
CA LYS A 56 18.98 -8.33 5.62
C LYS A 56 19.26 -6.98 4.94
N ASP A 57 20.46 -6.43 5.12
CA ASP A 57 20.84 -5.07 4.70
C ASP A 57 20.78 -4.90 3.18
N THR A 58 20.06 -3.89 2.68
CA THR A 58 19.78 -3.60 1.27
C THR A 58 20.81 -2.73 0.56
N LYS A 59 21.88 -2.29 1.23
CA LYS A 59 22.91 -1.46 0.59
C LYS A 59 23.58 -2.17 -0.60
N ASN A 60 23.47 -1.55 -1.78
CA ASN A 60 24.15 -1.88 -3.05
C ASN A 60 23.57 -3.00 -3.92
N CYS A 61 22.26 -3.24 -3.88
CA CYS A 61 21.61 -4.24 -4.74
C CYS A 61 20.95 -3.66 -6.00
N SER A 62 20.94 -4.46 -7.06
CA SER A 62 20.21 -4.24 -8.32
C SER A 62 18.70 -4.46 -8.16
N ASP A 63 17.87 -3.97 -9.09
CA ASP A 63 16.40 -4.04 -8.99
C ASP A 63 15.87 -5.49 -8.86
N ALA A 64 16.52 -6.47 -9.53
CA ALA A 64 16.17 -7.89 -9.41
C ALA A 64 16.52 -8.49 -8.03
N GLU A 65 17.54 -7.94 -7.35
CA GLU A 65 17.93 -8.37 -6.01
C GLU A 65 17.03 -7.79 -4.92
N ASN A 66 16.41 -6.64 -5.17
CA ASN A 66 15.43 -6.03 -4.25
C ASN A 66 14.18 -6.91 -4.10
N VAL A 67 13.66 -7.47 -5.21
CA VAL A 67 12.51 -8.39 -5.18
C VAL A 67 12.85 -9.67 -4.40
N ASN A 68 14.00 -10.29 -4.65
CA ASN A 68 14.42 -11.50 -3.93
C ASN A 68 14.59 -11.26 -2.41
N ARG A 69 14.98 -10.06 -2.01
CA ARG A 69 15.18 -9.72 -0.59
C ARG A 69 13.90 -9.33 0.14
N MET A 70 12.89 -8.82 -0.57
CA MET A 70 11.53 -8.71 -0.04
C MET A 70 11.03 -10.11 0.40
N TYR A 71 11.27 -11.14 -0.42
CA TYR A 71 10.99 -12.53 -0.04
C TYR A 71 11.85 -13.02 1.12
N ASP A 72 13.11 -12.60 1.23
CA ASP A 72 13.95 -12.94 2.39
C ASP A 72 13.42 -12.37 3.71
N ASN A 73 12.78 -11.20 3.68
CA ASN A 73 12.21 -10.55 4.86
C ASN A 73 10.72 -10.86 5.04
N GLN A 74 10.13 -11.75 4.22
CA GLN A 74 8.69 -12.01 4.18
C GLN A 74 8.11 -12.40 5.55
N GLU A 75 8.80 -13.26 6.30
CA GLU A 75 8.34 -13.74 7.60
C GLU A 75 8.25 -12.58 8.61
N LEU A 76 9.24 -11.70 8.59
CA LEU A 76 9.26 -10.51 9.44
C LEU A 76 8.16 -9.52 9.03
N ILE A 77 7.96 -9.31 7.72
CA ILE A 77 6.90 -8.44 7.21
C ILE A 77 5.52 -8.97 7.63
N VAL A 78 5.25 -10.25 7.40
CA VAL A 78 3.99 -10.89 7.83
C VAL A 78 3.79 -10.78 9.34
N HIS A 79 4.84 -11.00 10.14
CA HIS A 79 4.77 -10.94 11.59
C HIS A 79 4.46 -9.53 12.12
N TYR A 80 5.12 -8.50 11.59
CA TYR A 80 5.01 -7.13 12.09
C TYR A 80 3.90 -6.31 11.41
N TYR A 81 3.37 -6.75 10.27
CA TYR A 81 2.34 -6.03 9.55
C TYR A 81 1.09 -5.73 10.40
N PRO A 82 0.53 -6.65 11.23
CA PRO A 82 -0.65 -6.33 12.04
C PRO A 82 -0.44 -5.15 13.01
N GLU A 83 0.78 -4.96 13.53
CA GLU A 83 1.11 -3.82 14.39
C GLU A 83 1.33 -2.55 13.58
N TYR A 84 2.14 -2.62 12.53
CA TYR A 84 2.40 -1.49 11.65
C TYR A 84 1.09 -0.96 11.03
N ASN A 85 0.20 -1.87 10.62
CA ASN A 85 -1.10 -1.53 10.07
C ASN A 85 -1.96 -0.72 11.06
N LYS A 86 -1.75 -0.81 12.38
CA LYS A 86 -2.50 0.01 13.34
C LYS A 86 -2.02 1.47 13.39
N ILE A 87 -0.75 1.71 13.06
CA ILE A 87 -0.09 3.01 13.28
C ILE A 87 0.22 3.78 12.00
N ARG A 88 0.30 3.10 10.85
CA ARG A 88 0.60 3.72 9.56
C ARG A 88 -0.51 4.67 9.10
N ASP A 89 -0.15 5.56 8.20
CA ASP A 89 -1.14 6.33 7.45
C ASP A 89 -2.04 5.39 6.63
N LYS A 90 -3.33 5.69 6.62
CA LYS A 90 -4.34 4.91 5.88
C LYS A 90 -4.60 5.42 4.49
N PHE A 91 -4.26 6.69 4.26
CA PHE A 91 -4.54 7.40 3.01
C PHE A 91 -3.30 8.16 2.58
N TYR A 92 -2.96 8.03 1.31
CA TYR A 92 -1.76 8.57 0.70
C TYR A 92 -2.15 9.43 -0.50
N LEU A 93 -1.54 10.61 -0.63
CA LEU A 93 -1.74 11.51 -1.76
C LEU A 93 -0.63 11.29 -2.79
N TYR A 94 -0.98 10.88 -4.00
CA TYR A 94 -0.03 10.67 -5.09
C TYR A 94 -0.63 11.13 -6.42
N LYS A 95 0.14 11.88 -7.23
CA LYS A 95 -0.33 12.46 -8.52
C LYS A 95 -1.72 13.15 -8.43
N GLY A 96 -1.98 13.86 -7.34
CA GLY A 96 -3.25 14.59 -7.11
C GLY A 96 -4.47 13.70 -6.83
N LYS A 97 -4.28 12.40 -6.57
CA LYS A 97 -5.32 11.43 -6.22
C LYS A 97 -5.00 10.78 -4.88
N ILE A 98 -6.03 10.26 -4.21
CA ILE A 98 -5.88 9.65 -2.88
C ILE A 98 -6.04 8.14 -3.00
N TYR A 99 -5.12 7.44 -2.35
CA TYR A 99 -5.05 5.98 -2.38
C TYR A 99 -5.02 5.43 -0.96
N SER A 100 -5.54 4.23 -0.78
CA SER A 100 -5.28 3.38 0.38
C SER A 100 -4.81 2.02 -0.12
N TYR A 101 -4.04 1.31 0.69
CA TYR A 101 -3.70 -0.07 0.38
C TYR A 101 -4.03 -1.00 1.55
N GLU A 102 -4.20 -2.27 1.24
CA GLU A 102 -4.27 -3.37 2.20
C GLU A 102 -3.30 -4.47 1.76
N PHE A 103 -2.48 -4.98 2.68
CA PHE A 103 -1.59 -6.10 2.39
C PHE A 103 -2.38 -7.40 2.28
N LEU A 104 -2.20 -8.12 1.17
CA LEU A 104 -2.87 -9.38 0.86
C LEU A 104 -2.02 -10.61 1.20
N GLY A 105 -0.74 -10.42 1.53
CA GLY A 105 0.23 -11.49 1.72
C GLY A 105 1.26 -11.53 0.59
N PHE A 106 2.30 -12.32 0.77
CA PHE A 106 3.24 -12.65 -0.30
C PHE A 106 2.62 -13.78 -1.12
N GLN A 107 2.06 -13.46 -2.28
CA GLN A 107 1.53 -14.44 -3.21
C GLN A 107 2.59 -14.79 -4.26
N ASN A 108 2.64 -16.06 -4.69
CA ASN A 108 3.56 -16.49 -5.74
C ASN A 108 3.11 -16.03 -7.14
N VAL A 109 1.84 -15.65 -7.28
CA VAL A 109 1.22 -15.09 -8.50
C VAL A 109 0.10 -14.16 -8.01
N GLY A 110 0.14 -12.87 -8.33
CA GLY A 110 -0.89 -11.90 -7.95
C GLY A 110 -0.36 -10.61 -7.31
N ASN A 111 -1.27 -9.79 -6.80
CA ASN A 111 -0.98 -8.55 -6.11
C ASN A 111 -0.65 -8.80 -4.62
N GLU A 112 0.48 -8.30 -4.12
CA GLU A 112 0.83 -8.35 -2.70
C GLU A 112 0.06 -7.32 -1.86
N ILE A 113 -0.44 -6.26 -2.50
CA ILE A 113 -1.32 -5.27 -1.89
C ILE A 113 -2.57 -5.05 -2.74
N GLN A 114 -3.72 -4.87 -2.11
CA GLN A 114 -4.89 -4.30 -2.76
C GLN A 114 -4.80 -2.78 -2.70
N LEU A 115 -4.52 -2.13 -3.84
CA LEU A 115 -4.46 -0.69 -3.94
C LEU A 115 -5.82 -0.14 -4.37
N VAL A 116 -6.39 0.76 -3.58
CA VAL A 116 -7.70 1.38 -3.85
C VAL A 116 -7.54 2.88 -4.02
N LYS A 117 -7.96 3.39 -5.17
CA LYS A 117 -8.11 4.81 -5.46
C LYS A 117 -9.46 5.31 -4.98
N HIS A 118 -9.44 6.41 -4.24
CA HIS A 118 -10.63 7.05 -3.68
C HIS A 118 -10.93 8.35 -4.41
N ASP A 119 -12.23 8.59 -4.63
CA ASP A 119 -12.67 9.94 -4.98
C ASP A 119 -12.76 10.81 -3.72
N MET A 120 -12.61 12.13 -3.90
CA MET A 120 -12.65 13.10 -2.81
C MET A 120 -14.00 13.07 -2.05
N GLN A 121 -15.08 12.70 -2.75
CA GLN A 121 -16.40 12.52 -2.13
C GLN A 121 -16.50 11.28 -1.22
N ASP A 122 -15.80 10.20 -1.54
CA ASP A 122 -15.77 8.98 -0.71
C ASP A 122 -14.95 9.20 0.56
N LEU A 123 -13.90 10.02 0.48
CA LEU A 123 -13.20 10.52 1.66
C LEU A 123 -14.13 11.29 2.57
N LEU A 124 -14.94 12.23 2.08
CA LEU A 124 -15.88 12.98 2.94
C LEU A 124 -16.85 12.06 3.70
N LYS A 125 -17.29 10.96 3.08
CA LYS A 125 -18.12 9.93 3.74
C LYS A 125 -17.34 9.13 4.78
N LEU A 126 -16.13 8.67 4.47
CA LEU A 126 -15.24 7.98 5.42
C LEU A 126 -14.80 8.89 6.58
N LEU A 127 -14.60 10.18 6.30
CA LEU A 127 -14.24 11.26 7.23
C LEU A 127 -15.35 11.55 8.24
N ASN A 128 -16.62 11.39 7.85
CA ASN A 128 -17.76 11.55 8.76
C ASN A 128 -17.92 10.37 9.74
N TYR A 129 -17.20 9.26 9.53
CA TYR A 129 -17.34 8.03 10.33
C TYR A 129 -16.14 7.72 11.26
N ARG A 130 -15.01 8.46 11.24
CA ARG A 130 -13.83 8.23 12.12
C ARG A 130 -13.15 9.50 12.67
N PRO A 131 -12.46 9.45 13.83
CA PRO A 131 -12.07 10.63 14.60
C PRO A 131 -10.83 11.40 14.09
N LYS A 132 -10.78 12.68 14.50
CA LYS A 132 -10.05 13.85 13.97
C LYS A 132 -8.52 13.80 13.81
N SER A 133 -7.80 12.75 14.19
CA SER A 133 -6.31 12.82 14.25
C SER A 133 -5.60 12.68 12.90
N THR A 134 -6.12 11.87 11.98
CA THR A 134 -5.58 11.69 10.62
C THR A 134 -5.83 12.92 9.72
N PHE A 135 -6.83 13.72 10.08
CA PHE A 135 -7.34 14.88 9.32
C PHE A 135 -6.36 16.06 9.28
N LYS A 136 -5.66 16.34 10.40
CA LYS A 136 -4.79 17.52 10.50
C LYS A 136 -3.58 17.43 9.57
N MET A 137 -3.14 16.23 9.24
CA MET A 137 -1.98 16.03 8.36
C MET A 137 -2.36 16.12 6.87
N LEU A 138 -3.50 15.54 6.49
CA LEU A 138 -3.98 15.57 5.10
C LEU A 138 -4.41 16.98 4.65
N ILE A 139 -5.12 17.73 5.50
CA ILE A 139 -5.47 19.13 5.21
C ILE A 139 -4.23 20.00 5.13
N ASN A 140 -3.26 19.83 6.04
CA ASN A 140 -2.01 20.59 5.96
C ASN A 140 -1.23 20.30 4.66
N LYS A 141 -1.31 19.09 4.10
CA LYS A 141 -0.66 18.76 2.82
C LYS A 141 -1.45 19.24 1.60
N LEU A 142 -2.79 19.27 1.66
CA LEU A 142 -3.65 19.70 0.55
C LEU A 142 -3.81 21.23 0.45
N PHE A 143 -3.72 21.95 1.59
CA PHE A 143 -4.08 23.36 1.66
C PHE A 143 -2.95 24.29 2.13
N LYS A 144 -1.76 23.78 2.49
CA LYS A 144 -0.57 24.65 2.60
C LYS A 144 0.08 24.81 1.23
N ARG A 145 -0.20 25.96 0.61
CA ARG A 145 0.70 26.62 -0.33
C ARG A 145 1.80 27.33 0.46
#